data_AF-A0A7D5S3T2-F1
#
_entry.id   AF-A0A7D5S3T2-F1
#
_cell.length_a   1.000
_cell.length_b   1.000
_cell.length_c   1.000
_cell.angle_alpha   90.00
_cell.angle_beta   90.00
_cell.angle_gamma   90.00
#
_symmetry.space_group_name_H-M   'P 1'
#
loop_
_entity.id
_entity.type
_entity.pdbx_description
1 polymer ?
#
loop_
_entity_poly.entity_id
_entity_poly.type
_entity_poly.pdbx_seq_one_letter_code
_entity_poly.pdbx_strand_id
1 'polypeptide(L)' 'MCPPPRMEQEARFLEALAKAECWRIDDDARLVLADAAGTPLIVFEREQT' A
#
# COMPACT_ATOMS: atom_id res chain seq x y z
N MET A 1 -19.71 -13.31 6.07
CA MET A 1 -19.47 -12.30 5.02
C MET A 1 -19.04 -11.02 5.69
N CYS A 2 -17.86 -10.49 5.36
CA CYS A 2 -17.38 -9.22 5.91
C CYS A 2 -18.28 -8.06 5.47
N PRO A 3 -18.34 -6.95 6.22
CA PRO A 3 -19.13 -5.78 5.83
C PRO A 3 -18.59 -5.17 4.52
N PRO A 4 -19.46 -4.64 3.63
CA PRO A 4 -19.08 -4.15 2.31
C PRO A 4 -17.86 -3.20 2.25
N PRO A 5 -17.66 -2.25 3.19
CA PRO A 5 -16.49 -1.37 3.18
C PRO A 5 -15.15 -2.11 3.30
N ARG A 6 -15.12 -3.27 3.98
CA ARG A 6 -13.89 -4.07 4.11
C ARG A 6 -13.55 -4.82 2.82
N MET A 7 -14.57 -5.25 2.07
CA MET A 7 -14.36 -5.91 0.76
C MET A 7 -13.84 -4.92 -0.29
N GLU A 8 -14.31 -3.67 -0.25
CA GLU A 8 -13.82 -2.63 -1.15
C GLU A 8 -12.36 -2.26 -0.85
N GLN A 9 -12.00 -2.16 0.43
CA GLN A 9 -10.61 -1.93 0.84
C GLN A 9 -9.70 -3.10 0.39
N GLU A 10 -10.15 -4.34 0.56
CA GLU A 10 -9.42 -5.53 0.12
C GLU A 10 -9.18 -5.53 -1.39
N ALA A 11 -10.21 -5.25 -2.19
CA ALA A 11 -10.08 -5.17 -3.65
C ALA A 11 -9.06 -4.10 -4.06
N ARG A 12 -9.19 -2.87 -3.53
CA ARG A 12 -8.27 -1.76 -3.83
C ARG A 12 -6.84 -2.07 -3.42
N PHE A 13 -6.65 -2.74 -2.28
CA PHE A 13 -5.34 -3.16 -1.82
C PHE A 13 -4.70 -4.16 -2.78
N LEU A 14 -5.44 -5.21 -3.17
CA LEU A 14 -4.96 -6.22 -4.11
C LEU A 14 -4.63 -5.63 -5.48
N GLU A 15 -5.47 -4.71 -5.99
CA GLU A 15 -5.22 -4.00 -7.24
C GLU A 15 -3.98 -3.11 -7.19
N ALA A 16 -3.75 -2.42 -6.07
CA ALA A 16 -2.57 -1.59 -5.89
C ALA A 16 -1.30 -2.44 -5.75
N LEU A 17 -1.38 -3.57 -5.04
CA LEU A 17 -0.26 -4.49 -4.87
C LEU A 17 0.16 -5.13 -6.20
N ALA A 18 -0.79 -5.48 -7.05
CA ALA A 18 -0.50 -6.03 -8.39
C ALA A 18 0.21 -5.04 -9.31
N LYS A 19 0.12 -3.73 -9.03
CA LYS A 19 0.78 -2.65 -9.79
C LYS A 19 2.10 -2.20 -9.18
N ALA A 20 2.44 -2.67 -7.98
CA ALA A 20 3.68 -2.29 -7.31
C ALA A 20 4.87 -2.96 -7.98
N GLU A 21 5.84 -2.16 -8.41
CA GLU A 21 7.05 -2.61 -9.10
C GLU A 21 8.32 -2.29 -8.29
N CYS A 22 8.24 -1.34 -7.36
CA CYS A 22 9.34 -0.99 -6.48
C CYS A 22 8.87 -0.68 -5.06
N TRP A 23 9.83 -0.67 -4.13
CA TRP A 23 9.61 -0.33 -2.73
C TRP A 23 10.72 0.57 -2.20
N ARG A 24 10.39 1.39 -1.20
CA ARG A 24 11.36 2.22 -0.46
C ARG A 24 10.88 2.48 0.96
N ILE A 25 11.83 2.80 1.84
CA ILE A 25 11.54 3.45 3.12
C ILE A 25 11.72 4.95 2.93
N ASP A 26 10.74 5.76 3.30
CA ASP A 26 10.84 7.22 3.20
C ASP A 26 11.50 7.85 4.44
N ASP A 27 11.67 9.17 4.40
CA ASP A 27 12.32 9.94 5.49
C ASP A 27 11.54 9.86 6.82
N ASP A 28 10.24 9.54 6.76
CA ASP A 28 9.38 9.33 7.93
C ASP A 28 9.37 7.86 8.41
N ALA A 29 10.30 7.04 7.91
CA ALA A 29 10.41 5.61 8.19
C ALA A 29 9.16 4.80 7.79
N ARG A 30 8.39 5.26 6.79
CA ARG A 30 7.23 4.55 6.24
C ARG A 30 7.65 3.66 5.08
N LEU A 31 7.01 2.51 4.96
CA LEU A 31 7.17 1.65 3.79
C LEU A 31 6.25 2.14 2.67
N VAL A 32 6.85 2.47 1.52
CA VAL A 32 6.14 2.89 0.31
C VAL A 32 6.32 1.84 -0.77
N LEU A 33 5.22 1.31 -1.29
CA LEU A 33 5.16 0.54 -2.53
C LEU A 33 4.76 1.48 -3.67
N ALA A 34 5.46 1.41 -4.79
CA ALA A 34 5.29 2.32 -5.92
C ALA A 34 5.34 1.60 -7.28
N ASP A 35 4.78 2.23 -8.31
CA ASP A 35 4.91 1.78 -9.70
C ASP A 35 6.33 2.02 -10.25
N ALA A 36 6.61 1.61 -11.50
CA ALA A 36 7.90 1.82 -12.14
C ALA A 36 8.30 3.31 -12.30
N ALA A 37 7.34 4.25 -12.26
CA ALA A 37 7.61 5.68 -12.30
C ALA A 37 7.94 6.27 -10.91
N GLY A 38 7.84 5.47 -9.85
CA GLY A 38 8.03 5.90 -8.46
C GLY A 38 6.79 6.53 -7.85
N THR A 39 5.61 6.40 -8.49
CA THR A 39 4.34 6.89 -7.95
C THR A 39 3.90 6.03 -6.77
N PRO A 40 3.64 6.60 -5.59
CA PRO A 40 3.21 5.82 -4.43
C PRO A 40 1.81 5.21 -4.64
N LEU A 41 1.71 3.89 -4.40
CA LEU A 41 0.48 3.11 -4.50
C LEU A 41 -0.04 2.69 -3.13
N ILE A 42 0.86 2.24 -2.25
CA ILE A 42 0.55 1.82 -0.88
C ILE A 42 1.58 2.42 0.06
N VAL A 43 1.13 2.98 1.18
CA VAL A 43 1.98 3.52 2.23
C VAL A 43 1.60 2.85 3.55
N PHE A 44 2.58 2.25 4.21
CA PHE A 44 2.44 1.69 5.55
C PHE A 44 3.20 2.52 6.55
N GLU A 45 2.54 2.84 7.65
CA GLU A 45 3.20 3.43 8.81
C GLU A 45 3.86 2.33 9.65
N ARG A 46 4.97 2.69 10.30
CA ARG A 46 5.59 1.79 11.27
C ARG A 46 4.67 1.67 12.48
N GLU A 47 4.38 0.43 12.87
CA GLU A 47 3.69 0.16 14.13
C GLU A 47 4.57 0.65 15.30
N GLN A 48 4.01 1.51 16.14
CA GLN A 48 4.65 1.95 17.38
C GLN A 48 4.24 0.97 18.48
N THR A 49 5.13 0.03 18.80
CA THR A 49 4.99 -0.89 19.94
C THR A 49 5.39 -0.20 21.24
#